data_AF-A0AA36JZ77-F1
#
_entry.id   AF-A0AA36JZ77-F1
#
_cell.length_a   1.000
_cell.length_b   1.000
_cell.length_c   1.000
_cell.angle_alpha   90.00
_cell.angle_beta   90.00
_cell.angle_gamma   90.00
#
_symmetry.space_group_name_H-M   'P 1'
#
loop_
_entity.id
_entity.type
_entity.pdbx_description
1 polymer ?
#
loop_
_entity_poly.entity_id
_entity_poly.type
_entity_poly.pdbx_seq_one_letter_code
_entity_poly.pdbx_strand_id
1 'polypeptide(L)'
;MNTKTIENITKTVAKVAINLATILLALTIIADLVSHIYGYDTVHVGHYGVIDWSIGKETNTWLVTALNILTNSAIIYGLAKLKVFISEFTIKKVLTDKTYLFLKRATIYTFVASLLQNVLSTSLNQANIIFDFSICGYILLVTLAVKYFRTRRLA
;
A
#
# COMPACT_ATOMS: atom_id res chain seq x y z
N MET A 1 -16.60 -18.48 -19.11
CA MET A 1 -15.19 -18.04 -19.19
C MET A 1 -14.30 -19.03 -18.44
N ASN A 2 -13.17 -19.47 -19.00
CA ASN A 2 -12.30 -20.48 -18.37
C ASN A 2 -11.54 -19.88 -17.16
N THR A 3 -11.33 -20.65 -16.08
CA THR A 3 -10.62 -20.21 -14.86
C THR A 3 -9.20 -19.73 -15.15
N LYS A 4 -8.52 -20.30 -16.15
CA LYS A 4 -7.21 -19.82 -16.62
C LYS A 4 -7.28 -18.42 -17.23
N THR A 5 -8.33 -18.13 -17.99
CA THR A 5 -8.55 -16.82 -18.60
C THR A 5 -8.83 -15.76 -17.53
N ILE A 6 -9.67 -16.10 -16.55
CA ILE A 6 -9.94 -15.23 -15.39
C ILE A 6 -8.63 -14.95 -14.63
N GLU A 7 -7.86 -15.98 -14.30
CA GLU A 7 -6.58 -15.83 -13.57
C GLU A 7 -5.61 -14.89 -14.28
N ASN A 8 -5.45 -15.05 -15.61
CA ASN A 8 -4.55 -14.21 -16.39
C ASN A 8 -5.04 -12.75 -16.46
N ILE A 9 -6.34 -12.53 -16.66
CA ILE A 9 -6.91 -11.17 -16.67
C ILE A 9 -6.70 -10.51 -15.31
N THR A 10 -7.04 -11.19 -14.21
CA THR A 10 -6.87 -10.66 -12.86
C THR A 10 -5.40 -10.32 -12.56
N LYS A 11 -4.45 -11.19 -12.94
CA LYS A 11 -3.01 -10.92 -12.78
C LYS A 11 -2.55 -9.70 -13.57
N THR A 12 -3.02 -9.56 -14.81
CA THR A 12 -2.67 -8.42 -15.66
C THR A 12 -3.20 -7.12 -15.08
N VAL A 13 -4.49 -7.07 -14.72
CA VAL A 13 -5.12 -5.90 -14.10
C VAL A 13 -4.38 -5.51 -12.81
N ALA A 14 -4.10 -6.48 -11.95
CA ALA A 14 -3.38 -6.22 -10.70
C ALA A 14 -1.96 -5.69 -10.93
N LYS A 15 -1.21 -6.25 -11.90
CA LYS A 15 0.13 -5.74 -12.26
C LYS A 15 0.10 -4.32 -12.80
N VAL A 16 -0.89 -3.98 -13.63
CA VAL A 16 -1.07 -2.62 -14.16
C VAL A 16 -1.35 -1.64 -13.01
N ALA A 17 -2.29 -1.98 -12.12
CA ALA A 17 -2.61 -1.16 -10.95
C ALA A 17 -1.39 -0.95 -10.05
N ILE A 18 -0.61 -2.01 -9.78
CA ILE A 18 0.62 -1.92 -8.98
C ILE A 18 1.65 -0.98 -9.64
N ASN A 19 1.86 -1.10 -10.95
CA ASN A 19 2.80 -0.24 -11.67
C ASN A 19 2.38 1.22 -11.60
N LEU A 20 1.10 1.50 -11.83
CA LEU A 20 0.57 2.86 -11.77
C LEU A 20 0.73 3.46 -10.37
N ALA A 21 0.37 2.71 -9.32
CA ALA A 21 0.54 3.13 -7.93
C ALA A 21 2.02 3.39 -7.59
N THR A 22 2.93 2.53 -8.08
CA THR A 22 4.38 2.71 -7.86
C THR A 22 4.90 4.00 -8.50
N ILE A 23 4.47 4.31 -9.73
CA ILE A 23 4.84 5.54 -10.42
C ILE A 23 4.31 6.77 -9.68
N LEU A 24 3.04 6.75 -9.27
CA LEU A 24 2.43 7.85 -8.53
C LEU A 24 3.18 8.12 -7.21
N LEU A 25 3.48 7.08 -6.43
CA LEU A 25 4.23 7.23 -5.18
C LEU A 25 5.65 7.77 -5.40
N ALA A 26 6.33 7.35 -6.48
CA ALA A 26 7.64 7.88 -6.83
C ALA A 26 7.57 9.37 -7.22
N LEU A 27 6.54 9.78 -7.96
CA LEU A 27 6.30 11.18 -8.28
C LEU A 27 5.99 12.00 -7.03
N THR A 28 5.22 11.46 -6.07
CA THR A 28 4.97 12.12 -4.78
C THR A 28 6.25 12.36 -4.00
N ILE A 29 7.15 11.37 -3.94
CA ILE A 29 8.47 11.51 -3.30
C ILE A 29 9.27 12.66 -3.94
N ILE A 30 9.31 12.72 -5.27
CA ILE A 30 10.04 13.76 -6.00
C ILE A 30 9.42 15.13 -5.75
N ALA A 31 8.08 15.23 -5.83
CA ALA A 31 7.36 16.49 -5.63
C ALA A 31 7.55 17.03 -4.21
N ASP A 32 7.53 16.17 -3.20
CA ASP A 32 7.76 16.54 -1.81
C ASP A 32 9.21 17.03 -1.58
N LEU A 33 10.19 16.35 -2.18
CA LEU A 33 11.59 16.77 -2.10
C LEU A 33 11.84 18.12 -2.81
N VAL A 34 11.26 18.31 -4.00
CA VAL A 34 11.37 19.57 -4.75
C VAL A 34 10.68 20.70 -4.00
N SER A 35 9.50 20.46 -3.42
CA SER A 35 8.80 21.42 -2.58
C SER A 35 9.63 21.84 -1.37
N HIS A 36 10.26 20.88 -0.69
CA HIS A 36 11.10 21.14 0.48
C HIS A 36 12.36 21.95 0.15
N ILE A 37 13.00 21.70 -1.00
CA ILE A 37 14.24 22.39 -1.40
C ILE A 37 13.97 23.78 -1.97
N TYR A 38 12.95 23.92 -2.82
CA TYR A 38 12.71 25.15 -3.59
C TYR A 38 11.62 26.05 -3.00
N GLY A 39 10.85 25.57 -2.02
CA GLY A 39 9.93 26.40 -1.23
C GLY A 39 8.79 27.01 -2.06
N TYR A 40 8.10 26.19 -2.88
CA TYR A 40 6.88 26.61 -3.58
C TYR A 40 5.74 26.90 -2.60
N ASP A 41 4.92 27.91 -2.90
CA ASP A 41 3.63 28.14 -2.23
C ASP A 41 2.74 26.90 -2.35
N THR A 42 1.90 26.65 -1.36
CA THR A 42 1.03 25.47 -1.26
C THR A 42 0.24 25.22 -2.54
N VAL A 43 0.57 24.14 -3.26
CA VAL A 43 -0.20 23.64 -4.40
C VAL A 43 -1.05 22.47 -3.95
N HIS A 44 -2.38 22.63 -4.00
CA HIS A 44 -3.31 21.51 -3.86
C HIS A 44 -3.33 20.72 -5.18
N VAL A 45 -2.79 19.52 -5.16
CA VAL A 45 -2.57 18.69 -6.36
C VAL A 45 -3.76 17.79 -6.68
N GLY A 46 -4.74 17.71 -5.78
CA GLY A 46 -6.00 17.02 -5.99
C GLY A 46 -6.74 16.68 -4.70
N HIS A 47 -8.05 16.49 -4.83
CA HIS A 47 -8.93 16.06 -3.74
C HIS A 47 -9.58 14.73 -4.16
N TYR A 48 -9.37 13.66 -3.39
CA TYR A 48 -10.09 12.40 -3.58
C TYR A 48 -10.56 11.86 -2.23
N GLY A 49 -11.85 12.05 -1.92
CA GLY A 49 -12.42 11.69 -0.62
C GLY A 49 -11.91 12.59 0.51
N VAL A 50 -11.43 11.99 1.62
CA VAL A 50 -10.91 12.67 2.83
C VAL A 50 -9.41 13.02 2.71
N ILE A 51 -8.77 12.65 1.59
CA ILE A 51 -7.34 12.86 1.37
C ILE A 51 -7.15 14.14 0.55
N ASP A 52 -6.65 15.17 1.22
CA ASP A 52 -6.17 16.42 0.61
C ASP A 52 -4.68 16.27 0.31
N TRP A 53 -4.29 16.50 -0.95
CA TRP A 53 -2.89 16.46 -1.37
C TRP A 53 -2.38 17.89 -1.47
N SER A 54 -2.03 18.48 -0.33
CA SER A 54 -1.40 19.81 -0.27
C SER A 54 0.12 19.67 -0.24
N ILE A 55 0.81 20.30 -1.18
CA ILE A 55 2.27 20.40 -1.21
C ILE A 55 2.65 21.85 -0.92
N GLY A 56 3.19 22.20 0.25
CA GLY A 56 3.71 23.55 0.48
C GLY A 56 4.38 23.86 1.80
N LYS A 57 4.76 25.13 1.91
CA LYS A 57 5.81 25.69 2.77
C LYS A 57 5.55 25.65 4.28
N GLU A 58 4.30 25.60 4.73
CA GLU A 58 3.97 25.93 6.13
C GLU A 58 4.14 24.77 7.12
N THR A 59 4.31 23.52 6.66
CA THR A 59 4.33 22.33 7.55
C THR A 59 5.53 21.39 7.38
N ASN A 60 6.37 21.57 6.36
CA ASN A 60 7.41 20.60 6.00
C ASN A 60 8.74 20.82 6.73
N THR A 61 8.86 20.22 7.92
CA THR A 61 10.19 20.02 8.52
C THR A 61 10.93 18.90 7.79
N TRP A 62 12.28 18.92 7.82
CA TRP A 62 13.09 17.81 7.27
C TRP A 62 12.68 16.43 7.81
N LEU A 63 12.17 16.37 9.05
CA LEU A 63 11.66 15.15 9.66
C LEU A 63 10.37 14.66 8.97
N VAL A 64 9.44 15.56 8.66
CA VAL A 64 8.18 15.23 7.97
C VAL A 64 8.46 14.77 6.54
N THR A 65 9.32 15.48 5.81
CA THR A 65 9.75 15.08 4.46
C THR A 65 10.44 13.72 4.47
N ALA A 66 11.37 13.49 5.41
CA ALA A 66 12.03 12.19 5.55
C ALA A 66 11.03 11.06 5.86
N LEU A 67 10.05 11.32 6.73
CA LEU A 67 9.01 10.35 7.10
C LEU A 67 8.08 10.05 5.91
N ASN A 68 7.75 11.05 5.09
CA ASN A 68 6.96 10.87 3.87
C ASN A 68 7.71 10.01 2.84
N ILE A 69 9.00 10.32 2.60
CA ILE A 69 9.86 9.53 1.70
C ILE A 69 9.96 8.09 2.20
N LEU A 70 10.19 7.88 3.50
CA LEU A 70 10.26 6.56 4.11
C LEU A 70 8.96 5.78 3.94
N THR A 71 7.81 6.42 4.21
CA THR A 71 6.48 5.80 4.12
C THR A 71 6.18 5.37 2.69
N ASN A 72 6.35 6.27 1.72
CA ASN A 72 6.10 5.98 0.31
C ASN A 72 7.06 4.91 -0.23
N SER A 73 8.34 4.94 0.18
CA SER A 73 9.33 3.92 -0.18
C SER A 73 8.97 2.54 0.39
N ALA A 74 8.48 2.48 1.63
CA ALA A 74 7.97 1.26 2.22
C ALA A 74 6.75 0.73 1.43
N ILE A 75 5.80 1.59 1.04
CA ILE A 75 4.66 1.15 0.24
C ILE A 75 5.13 0.59 -1.12
N ILE A 76 6.06 1.27 -1.80
CA ILE A 76 6.66 0.79 -3.06
C ILE A 76 7.32 -0.58 -2.88
N TYR A 77 8.06 -0.81 -1.79
CA TYR A 77 8.66 -2.11 -1.51
C TYR A 77 7.60 -3.21 -1.34
N GLY A 78 6.53 -2.92 -0.60
CA GLY A 78 5.40 -3.84 -0.43
C GLY A 78 4.73 -4.19 -1.75
N LEU A 79 4.50 -3.18 -2.60
CA LEU A 79 3.95 -3.33 -3.95
C LEU A 79 4.85 -4.19 -4.85
N ALA A 80 6.18 -4.02 -4.77
CA ALA A 80 7.13 -4.85 -5.51
C ALA A 80 7.04 -6.33 -5.09
N LYS A 81 6.96 -6.62 -3.78
CA LYS A 81 6.76 -7.99 -3.27
C LYS A 81 5.42 -8.58 -3.69
N LEU A 82 4.35 -7.78 -3.67
CA LEU A 82 3.03 -8.19 -4.15
C LEU A 82 3.05 -8.53 -5.65
N LYS A 83 3.72 -7.72 -6.47
CA LYS A 83 3.87 -7.95 -7.91
C LYS A 83 4.55 -9.29 -8.21
N VAL A 84 5.63 -9.61 -7.48
CA VAL A 84 6.33 -10.89 -7.59
C VAL A 84 5.39 -12.03 -7.18
N PHE A 85 4.72 -11.91 -6.04
CA PHE A 85 3.76 -12.92 -5.59
C PHE A 85 2.66 -13.20 -6.63
N ILE A 86 2.04 -12.16 -7.19
CA ILE A 86 0.98 -12.29 -8.22
C ILE A 86 1.50 -12.98 -9.48
N SER A 87 2.75 -12.73 -9.87
CA SER A 87 3.35 -13.38 -11.04
C SER A 87 3.49 -14.90 -10.87
N GLU A 88 3.81 -15.36 -9.66
CA GLU A 88 4.01 -16.78 -9.34
C GLU A 88 2.74 -17.48 -8.83
N PHE A 89 1.74 -16.70 -8.43
CA PHE A 89 0.48 -17.18 -7.88
C PHE A 89 -0.27 -18.04 -8.90
N THR A 90 -1.04 -19.01 -8.44
CA THR A 90 -1.94 -19.82 -9.26
C THR A 90 -3.12 -20.20 -8.39
N ILE A 91 -4.34 -20.29 -8.93
CA ILE A 91 -5.53 -20.65 -8.13
C ILE A 91 -5.32 -21.97 -7.35
N LYS A 92 -4.64 -22.95 -7.97
CA LYS A 92 -4.30 -24.23 -7.31
C LYS A 92 -3.42 -24.08 -6.06
N LYS A 93 -2.66 -22.99 -5.97
CA LYS A 93 -1.72 -22.71 -4.87
C LYS A 93 -2.35 -21.88 -3.74
N VAL A 94 -3.65 -21.55 -3.80
CA VAL A 94 -4.26 -20.63 -2.83
C VAL A 94 -4.20 -21.12 -1.38
N LEU A 95 -4.30 -22.44 -1.17
CA LEU A 95 -4.25 -23.06 0.17
C LEU A 95 -2.85 -23.60 0.55
N THR A 96 -1.80 -23.21 -0.18
CA THR A 96 -0.42 -23.66 0.12
C THR A 96 0.20 -22.86 1.26
N ASP A 97 1.22 -23.43 1.92
CA ASP A 97 2.00 -22.74 2.95
C ASP A 97 2.62 -21.44 2.44
N LYS A 98 3.08 -21.43 1.20
CA LYS A 98 3.65 -20.23 0.56
C LYS A 98 2.66 -19.07 0.55
N THR A 99 1.41 -19.33 0.15
CA THR A 99 0.34 -18.32 0.14
C THR A 99 -0.03 -17.87 1.55
N TYR A 100 -0.17 -18.79 2.49
CA TYR A 100 -0.47 -18.45 3.88
C TYR A 100 0.63 -17.59 4.53
N LEU A 101 1.90 -17.97 4.36
CA LEU A 101 3.04 -17.22 4.88
C LEU A 101 3.17 -15.84 4.24
N PHE A 102 2.91 -15.73 2.93
CA PHE A 102 2.88 -14.45 2.24
C PHE A 102 1.80 -13.55 2.84
N LEU A 103 0.56 -14.05 2.98
CA LEU A 103 -0.56 -13.28 3.53
C LEU A 103 -0.29 -12.82 4.97
N LYS A 104 0.23 -13.70 5.83
CA LYS A 104 0.62 -13.35 7.20
C LYS A 104 1.67 -12.23 7.24
N ARG A 105 2.72 -12.33 6.41
CA ARG A 105 3.75 -11.28 6.29
C ARG A 105 3.16 -9.99 5.74
N ALA A 106 2.28 -10.09 4.75
CA ALA A 106 1.59 -8.94 4.16
C ALA A 106 0.72 -8.21 5.18
N THR A 107 -0.02 -8.92 6.05
CA THR A 107 -0.80 -8.32 7.14
C THR A 107 0.08 -7.51 8.09
N ILE A 108 1.19 -8.08 8.55
CA ILE A 108 2.10 -7.38 9.46
C ILE A 108 2.72 -6.16 8.75
N TYR A 109 3.11 -6.32 7.50
CA TYR A 109 3.70 -5.25 6.71
C TYR A 109 2.72 -4.09 6.52
N THR A 110 1.48 -4.37 6.12
CA THR A 110 0.47 -3.32 5.92
C THR A 110 0.05 -2.67 7.23
N PHE A 111 0.04 -3.41 8.35
CA PHE A 111 -0.15 -2.81 9.67
C PHE A 111 0.92 -1.76 9.98
N VAL A 112 2.21 -2.11 9.80
CA VAL A 112 3.33 -1.19 10.05
C VAL A 112 3.30 0.00 9.08
N ALA A 113 3.01 -0.24 7.81
CA ALA A 113 2.90 0.82 6.81
C ALA A 113 1.74 1.79 7.14
N SER A 114 0.58 1.26 7.53
CA SER A 114 -0.56 2.08 8.00
C SER A 114 -0.19 2.89 9.24
N LEU A 115 0.55 2.33 10.20
CA LEU A 115 1.02 3.10 11.36
C LEU A 115 1.91 4.27 10.95
N LEU A 116 2.89 4.05 10.08
CA LEU A 116 3.76 5.12 9.56
C LEU A 116 2.95 6.21 8.85
N GLN A 117 2.00 5.80 8.02
CA GLN A 117 1.13 6.72 7.29
C GLN A 117 0.24 7.54 8.23
N ASN A 118 -0.31 6.94 9.29
CA ASN A 118 -1.12 7.64 10.27
C ASN A 118 -0.31 8.65 11.10
N VAL A 119 0.94 8.31 11.46
CA VAL A 119 1.86 9.26 12.12
C VAL A 119 2.16 10.44 11.20
N LEU A 120 2.42 10.17 9.91
CA LEU A 120 2.64 11.21 8.91
C LEU A 120 1.41 12.12 8.75
N SER A 121 0.21 11.55 8.57
CA SER A 121 -1.05 12.31 8.46
C SER A 121 -1.32 13.18 9.69
N THR A 122 -1.01 12.68 10.89
CA THR A 122 -1.13 13.46 12.13
C THR A 122 -0.15 14.63 12.15
N SER A 123 1.09 14.41 11.67
CA SER A 123 2.11 15.47 11.60
C SER A 123 1.81 16.56 10.55
N LEU A 124 1.01 16.24 9.53
CA LEU A 124 0.59 17.14 8.45
C LEU A 124 -0.70 17.92 8.76
N ASN A 125 -1.18 17.89 10.01
CA ASN A 125 -2.30 18.71 10.49
C ASN A 125 -3.68 18.37 9.89
N GLN A 126 -3.99 17.09 9.68
CA GLN A 126 -5.39 16.67 9.50
C GLN A 126 -6.11 16.67 10.85
N ALA A 127 -7.10 17.56 11.01
CA ALA A 127 -7.87 17.77 12.25
C ALA A 127 -8.66 16.54 12.76
N ASN A 128 -8.63 15.42 12.03
CA ASN A 128 -9.21 14.14 12.44
C ASN A 128 -8.16 13.03 12.31
N ILE A 129 -7.73 12.47 13.44
CA ILE A 129 -6.88 11.27 13.47
C ILE A 129 -7.77 10.06 13.11
N ILE A 130 -7.90 9.78 11.81
CA ILE A 130 -8.55 8.56 11.33
C ILE A 130 -7.45 7.55 11.04
N PHE A 131 -7.29 6.57 11.93
CA PHE A 131 -6.40 5.44 11.66
C PHE A 131 -6.99 4.56 10.56
N ASP A 132 -6.51 4.67 9.33
CA ASP A 132 -6.96 3.80 8.23
C ASP A 132 -6.19 2.46 8.25
N PHE A 133 -6.86 1.44 8.80
CA PHE A 133 -6.42 0.06 8.78
C PHE A 133 -7.23 -0.82 7.82
N SER A 134 -8.02 -0.22 6.92
CA SER A 134 -8.96 -0.96 6.06
C SER A 134 -8.27 -2.07 5.27
N ILE A 135 -7.16 -1.75 4.59
CA ILE A 135 -6.36 -2.70 3.81
C ILE A 135 -5.77 -3.81 4.69
N CYS A 136 -5.26 -3.45 5.87
CA CYS A 136 -4.76 -4.43 6.84
C CYS A 136 -5.87 -5.40 7.29
N GLY A 137 -7.06 -4.86 7.59
CA GLY A 137 -8.24 -5.65 7.95
C GLY A 137 -8.64 -6.64 6.86
N TYR A 138 -8.69 -6.21 5.60
CA TYR A 138 -9.00 -7.10 4.48
C TYR A 138 -7.97 -8.24 4.35
N ILE A 139 -6.67 -7.94 4.44
CA ILE A 139 -5.63 -8.98 4.33
C ILE A 139 -5.69 -9.93 5.53
N LEU A 140 -5.99 -9.43 6.73
CA LEU A 140 -6.20 -10.27 7.91
C LEU A 140 -7.37 -11.24 7.71
N LEU A 141 -8.51 -10.77 7.20
CA LEU A 141 -9.67 -11.62 6.91
C LEU A 141 -9.33 -12.71 5.89
N VAL A 142 -8.63 -12.35 4.80
CA VAL A 142 -8.17 -13.32 3.80
C VAL A 142 -7.20 -14.33 4.41
N THR A 143 -6.29 -13.89 5.28
CA THR A 143 -5.34 -14.77 5.99
C THR A 143 -6.05 -15.77 6.88
N LEU A 144 -7.07 -15.33 7.62
CA LEU A 144 -7.90 -16.17 8.49
C LEU A 144 -8.71 -17.17 7.67
N ALA A 145 -9.30 -16.74 6.55
CA ALA A 145 -10.01 -17.63 5.64
C ALA A 145 -9.09 -18.71 5.07
N VAL A 146 -7.90 -18.34 4.58
CA VAL A 146 -6.91 -19.30 4.06
C VAL A 146 -6.47 -20.27 5.15
N LYS A 147 -6.23 -19.79 6.38
CA LYS A 147 -5.91 -20.65 7.53
C LYS A 147 -7.02 -21.68 7.75
N TYR A 148 -8.27 -21.23 7.84
CA TYR A 148 -9.43 -22.07 8.11
C TYR A 148 -9.64 -23.15 7.04
N PHE A 149 -9.66 -22.77 5.76
CA PHE A 149 -9.85 -23.72 4.65
C PHE A 149 -8.69 -24.69 4.51
N ARG A 150 -7.45 -24.25 4.81
CA ARG A 150 -6.30 -25.12 4.83
C ARG A 150 -6.40 -26.17 5.93
N THR A 151 -6.77 -25.78 7.16
CA THR A 151 -6.96 -26.72 8.27
C THR A 151 -8.04 -27.76 7.95
N ARG A 152 -9.14 -27.35 7.31
CA ARG A 152 -10.19 -28.29 6.87
C ARG A 152 -9.80 -29.21 5.72
N ARG A 153 -8.85 -28.82 4.87
CA ARG A 153 -8.35 -29.68 3.78
C ARG A 153 -7.37 -30.74 4.28
N LEU A 154 -6.71 -30.48 5.41
CA LEU A 154 -5.72 -31.37 6.02
C LEU A 154 -6.32 -32.30 7.09
N ALA A 155 -7.54 -32.04 7.54
CA ALA A 155 -8.35 -32.91 8.41
C ALA A 155 -9.15 -33.89 7.56
#